data_AF-A0A7W7KFB2-F1
#
_entry.id   AF-A0A7W7KFB2-F1
#
_cell.length_a   1.000
_cell.length_b   1.000
_cell.length_c   1.000
_cell.angle_alpha   90.00
_cell.angle_beta   90.00
_cell.angle_gamma   90.00
#
_symmetry.space_group_name_H-M   'P 1'
#
loop_
_entity.id
_entity.type
_entity.pdbx_description
1 polymer ?
#
loop_
_entity_poly.entity_id
_entity_poly.type
_entity_poly.pdbx_seq_one_letter_code
_entity_poly.pdbx_strand_id
1 'polypeptide(L)'
;MVDTWRNAAVHIPTEDKEKWCKEGEEYERKFVECMNKYSDIQVQINPKKQRDKYAPDLLVPGYGECDLKAQRTPFFTAAKFGIHPRNAFTLNEKDVIRYRQMYPGIGIFFWVDWQNRESKGRNYKPVEYKWGVYYATIREILGIIDTGLAKLHSYQHRQDSAEHATRNKRGMNDDGNAKGSYVLSVEWITPILFSKDDPWV
;
A
#
# COMPACT_ATOMS: atom_id res chain seq x y z
N MET A 1 -4.72 3.92 33.15
CA MET A 1 -4.77 2.60 32.50
C MET A 1 -3.74 2.61 31.39
N VAL A 2 -2.79 1.70 31.44
CA VAL A 2 -1.54 1.77 30.68
C VAL A 2 -1.70 1.00 29.38
N ASP A 3 -1.61 1.70 28.25
CA ASP A 3 -1.68 1.11 26.91
C ASP A 3 -0.57 0.08 26.69
N THR A 4 -0.97 -1.18 26.54
CA THR A 4 -0.08 -2.32 26.26
C THR A 4 0.31 -2.49 24.79
N TRP A 5 0.05 -1.50 23.93
CA TRP A 5 0.34 -1.59 22.49
C TRP A 5 1.67 -0.94 22.06
N ARG A 6 2.52 -0.53 23.01
CA ARG A 6 3.72 0.26 22.71
C ARG A 6 4.99 -0.51 22.37
N ASN A 7 5.02 -1.84 22.38
CA ASN A 7 6.25 -2.58 22.03
C ASN A 7 5.96 -3.93 21.39
N ALA A 8 5.93 -3.95 20.07
CA ALA A 8 6.69 -4.89 19.25
C ALA A 8 6.47 -4.51 17.79
N ALA A 9 7.45 -3.87 17.17
CA ALA A 9 7.59 -3.91 15.72
C ALA A 9 7.88 -5.37 15.35
N VAL A 10 6.83 -6.20 15.29
CA VAL A 10 6.94 -7.57 14.80
C VAL A 10 7.28 -7.42 13.33
N HIS A 11 8.55 -7.65 12.99
CA HIS A 11 8.94 -7.78 11.61
C HIS A 11 8.23 -9.01 11.05
N ILE A 12 7.14 -8.79 10.33
CA ILE A 12 6.50 -9.83 9.54
C ILE A 12 7.36 -9.96 8.28
N PRO A 13 7.96 -11.13 8.02
CA PRO A 13 8.63 -11.37 6.75
C PRO A 13 7.66 -11.08 5.60
N THR A 14 8.14 -10.54 4.48
CA THR A 14 7.29 -10.27 3.31
C THR A 14 6.65 -11.54 2.70
N GLU A 15 6.95 -12.71 3.27
CA GLU A 15 6.59 -14.05 2.81
C GLU A 15 5.43 -14.66 3.62
N ASP A 16 5.01 -14.06 4.75
CA ASP A 16 3.91 -14.57 5.58
C ASP A 16 2.55 -14.01 5.14
N LYS A 17 2.05 -14.53 4.03
CA LYS A 17 0.86 -14.06 3.30
C LYS A 17 -0.44 -14.11 4.11
N GLU A 18 -0.63 -15.11 4.97
CA GLU A 18 -1.87 -15.25 5.74
C GLU A 18 -2.00 -14.13 6.78
N LYS A 19 -0.89 -13.77 7.43
CA LYS A 19 -0.85 -12.66 8.38
C LYS A 19 -1.07 -11.31 7.70
N TRP A 20 -0.50 -11.10 6.50
CA TRP A 20 -0.75 -9.90 5.69
C TRP A 20 -2.23 -9.75 5.29
N CYS A 21 -2.93 -10.85 4.99
CA CYS A 21 -4.37 -10.80 4.69
C CYS A 21 -5.19 -10.38 5.91
N LYS A 22 -4.91 -10.96 7.09
CA LYS A 22 -5.61 -10.63 8.34
C LYS A 22 -5.38 -9.18 8.77
N GLU A 23 -4.14 -8.70 8.67
CA GLU A 23 -3.83 -7.28 8.90
C GLU A 23 -4.51 -6.38 7.88
N GLY A 24 -4.55 -6.78 6.60
CA GLY A 24 -5.27 -6.07 5.55
C GLY A 24 -6.75 -5.85 5.90
N GLU A 25 -7.46 -6.91 6.30
CA GLU A 25 -8.86 -6.82 6.71
C GLU A 25 -9.08 -5.89 7.93
N GLU A 26 -8.15 -5.88 8.88
CA GLU A 26 -8.20 -4.97 10.02
C GLU A 26 -7.97 -3.52 9.59
N TYR A 27 -6.99 -3.26 8.71
CA TYR A 27 -6.76 -1.93 8.15
C TYR A 27 -7.94 -1.43 7.34
N GLU A 28 -8.60 -2.29 6.57
CA GLU A 28 -9.80 -1.93 5.82
C GLU A 28 -10.95 -1.51 6.75
N ARG A 29 -11.21 -2.26 7.82
CA ARG A 29 -12.22 -1.89 8.82
C ARG A 29 -11.90 -0.56 9.48
N LYS A 30 -10.65 -0.38 9.93
CA LYS A 30 -10.20 0.88 10.56
C LYS A 30 -10.32 2.05 9.57
N PHE A 31 -9.92 1.85 8.32
CA PHE A 31 -10.03 2.85 7.26
C PHE A 31 -11.49 3.27 7.04
N VAL A 32 -12.42 2.31 6.92
CA VAL A 32 -13.87 2.59 6.76
C VAL A 32 -14.42 3.37 7.96
N GLU A 33 -14.17 2.91 9.18
CA GLU A 33 -14.62 3.58 10.40
C GLU A 33 -14.13 5.03 10.45
N CYS A 34 -12.84 5.23 10.21
CA CYS A 34 -12.21 6.52 10.35
C CYS A 34 -12.58 7.48 9.19
N MET A 35 -12.68 6.99 7.95
CA MET A 35 -13.15 7.80 6.82
C MET A 35 -14.58 8.29 7.04
N ASN A 36 -15.48 7.43 7.53
CA ASN A 36 -16.87 7.80 7.81
C ASN A 36 -17.00 8.77 8.99
N LYS A 37 -16.03 8.74 9.92
CA LYS A 37 -16.01 9.62 11.09
C LYS A 37 -15.39 11.00 10.80
N TYR A 38 -14.33 11.03 9.99
CA TYR A 38 -13.48 12.21 9.81
C TYR A 38 -13.52 12.83 8.41
N SER A 39 -14.33 12.30 7.50
CA SER A 39 -14.52 12.85 6.15
C SER A 39 -15.98 12.81 5.73
N ASP A 40 -16.34 13.63 4.74
CA ASP A 40 -17.66 13.59 4.12
C ASP A 40 -17.82 12.43 3.12
N ILE A 41 -16.76 11.68 2.83
CA ILE A 41 -16.80 10.54 1.92
C ILE A 41 -17.25 9.31 2.70
N GLN A 42 -18.43 8.81 2.34
CA GLN A 42 -18.95 7.56 2.89
C GLN A 42 -18.28 6.37 2.22
N VAL A 43 -17.58 5.56 3.00
CA VAL A 43 -16.85 4.37 2.55
C VAL A 43 -17.47 3.13 3.16
N GLN A 44 -17.57 2.06 2.38
CA GLN A 44 -18.02 0.74 2.84
C GLN A 44 -17.06 -0.34 2.36
N ILE A 45 -16.90 -1.40 3.13
CA ILE A 45 -16.27 -2.63 2.64
C ILE A 45 -17.12 -3.17 1.49
N ASN A 46 -16.48 -3.57 0.39
CA ASN A 46 -17.20 -4.12 -0.74
C ASN A 46 -17.90 -5.44 -0.35
N PRO A 47 -19.24 -5.54 -0.45
CA PRO A 47 -19.97 -6.77 -0.09
C PRO A 47 -19.51 -8.00 -0.87
N LYS A 48 -18.93 -7.82 -2.07
CA LYS A 48 -18.38 -8.91 -2.88
C LYS A 48 -17.27 -9.68 -2.15
N LYS A 49 -16.54 -9.04 -1.23
CA LYS A 49 -15.47 -9.68 -0.44
C LYS A 49 -15.94 -10.82 0.46
N GLN A 50 -17.23 -10.89 0.78
CA GLN A 50 -17.81 -12.02 1.51
C GLN A 50 -17.79 -13.33 0.70
N ARG A 51 -17.70 -13.25 -0.63
CA ARG A 51 -17.76 -14.39 -1.55
C ARG A 51 -16.51 -14.51 -2.42
N ASP A 52 -15.79 -13.41 -2.64
CA ASP A 52 -14.57 -13.35 -3.42
C ASP A 52 -13.52 -12.50 -2.71
N LYS A 53 -12.52 -13.17 -2.12
CA LYS A 53 -11.40 -12.51 -1.44
C LYS A 53 -10.52 -11.65 -2.35
N TYR A 54 -10.68 -11.74 -3.68
CA TYR A 54 -9.94 -10.95 -4.66
C TYR A 54 -10.70 -9.73 -5.16
N ALA A 55 -11.98 -9.57 -4.78
CA ALA A 55 -12.77 -8.40 -5.12
C ALA A 55 -12.14 -7.11 -4.55
N PRO A 56 -12.37 -5.94 -5.17
CA PRO A 56 -11.91 -4.65 -4.65
C PRO A 56 -12.32 -4.43 -3.20
N ASP A 57 -11.45 -3.81 -2.41
CA ASP A 57 -11.63 -3.63 -0.96
C ASP A 57 -12.91 -2.87 -0.58
N LEU A 58 -13.24 -1.83 -1.34
CA LEU A 58 -14.22 -0.81 -0.96
C LEU A 58 -15.27 -0.61 -2.04
N LEU A 59 -16.46 -0.19 -1.60
CA LEU A 59 -17.51 0.36 -2.44
C LEU A 59 -17.85 1.76 -1.90
N VAL A 60 -17.69 2.78 -2.75
CA VAL A 60 -17.79 4.18 -2.34
C VAL A 60 -18.81 4.89 -3.23
N PRO A 61 -19.93 5.40 -2.70
CA PRO A 61 -20.92 6.14 -3.48
C PRO A 61 -20.27 7.31 -4.24
N GLY A 62 -20.59 7.43 -5.54
CA GLY A 62 -20.00 8.44 -6.43
C GLY A 62 -18.62 8.08 -7.01
N TYR A 63 -17.90 7.13 -6.41
CA TYR A 63 -16.58 6.68 -6.87
C TYR A 63 -16.58 5.24 -7.43
N GLY A 64 -17.54 4.41 -7.02
CA GLY A 64 -17.66 3.01 -7.46
C GLY A 64 -16.78 2.06 -6.66
N GLU A 65 -16.29 1.01 -7.32
CA GLU A 65 -15.38 0.04 -6.69
C GLU A 65 -14.00 0.64 -6.52
N CYS A 66 -13.44 0.53 -5.31
CA CYS A 66 -12.13 1.04 -4.97
C CYS A 66 -11.28 0.00 -4.25
N ASP A 67 -9.96 0.07 -4.40
CA ASP A 67 -8.99 -0.73 -3.65
C ASP A 67 -8.30 0.14 -2.59
N LEU A 68 -7.86 -0.45 -1.48
CA LEU A 68 -7.13 0.24 -0.42
C LEU A 68 -5.66 -0.19 -0.40
N LYS A 69 -4.77 0.79 -0.44
CA LYS A 69 -3.33 0.61 -0.25
C LYS A 69 -2.87 1.37 0.98
N ALA A 70 -2.88 0.67 2.12
CA ALA A 70 -2.32 1.20 3.37
C ALA A 70 -0.80 0.99 3.42
N GLN A 71 -0.03 2.05 3.71
CA GLN A 71 1.42 2.00 3.80
C GLN A 71 1.92 2.74 5.04
N ARG A 72 2.74 2.05 5.83
CA ARG A 72 3.25 2.55 7.13
C ARG A 72 4.76 2.77 7.17
N THR A 73 5.45 2.33 6.14
CA THR A 73 6.90 2.42 6.01
C THR A 73 7.23 3.23 4.77
N PRO A 74 7.94 4.37 4.90
CA PRO A 74 8.40 5.13 3.76
C PRO A 74 9.26 4.28 2.82
N PHE A 75 9.16 4.54 1.52
CA PHE A 75 10.07 3.94 0.55
C PHE A 75 11.42 4.68 0.58
N PHE A 76 12.30 4.32 1.52
CA PHE A 76 13.56 5.03 1.81
C PHE A 76 14.46 5.27 0.59
N THR A 77 14.43 4.37 -0.38
CA THR A 77 15.27 4.47 -1.58
C THR A 77 14.65 5.31 -2.70
N ALA A 78 13.51 5.97 -2.46
CA ALA A 78 12.78 6.78 -3.45
C ALA A 78 13.64 7.87 -4.11
N ALA A 79 14.64 8.39 -3.40
CA ALA A 79 15.53 9.43 -3.91
C ALA A 79 16.25 9.02 -5.20
N LYS A 80 16.53 7.72 -5.40
CA LYS A 80 17.12 7.21 -6.66
C LYS A 80 16.20 7.37 -7.87
N PHE A 81 14.91 7.59 -7.62
CA PHE A 81 13.89 7.87 -8.62
C PHE A 81 13.55 9.37 -8.71
N GLY A 82 14.25 10.23 -7.96
CA GLY A 82 13.99 11.68 -7.93
C GLY A 82 12.82 12.10 -7.03
N ILE A 83 12.31 11.19 -6.17
CA ILE A 83 11.17 11.46 -5.29
C ILE A 83 11.67 11.51 -3.85
N HIS A 84 11.24 12.52 -3.08
CA HIS A 84 11.56 12.58 -1.66
C HIS A 84 10.87 11.41 -0.91
N PRO A 85 11.57 10.61 -0.07
CA PRO A 85 10.98 9.44 0.60
C PRO A 85 9.72 9.73 1.42
N ARG A 86 9.59 10.95 1.95
CA ARG A 86 8.39 11.42 2.66
C ARG A 86 7.14 11.41 1.77
N ASN A 87 7.29 11.66 0.47
CA ASN A 87 6.18 11.75 -0.47
C ASN A 87 6.00 10.46 -1.28
N ALA A 88 6.95 9.53 -1.17
CA ALA A 88 6.97 8.33 -1.99
C ALA A 88 6.09 7.22 -1.42
N PHE A 89 5.31 6.60 -2.28
CA PHE A 89 4.59 5.36 -2.01
C PHE A 89 4.76 4.40 -3.19
N THR A 90 4.43 3.13 -2.99
CA THR A 90 4.55 2.12 -4.06
C THR A 90 3.22 1.50 -4.45
N LEU A 91 3.11 1.10 -5.70
CA LEU A 91 2.01 0.26 -6.19
C LEU A 91 2.59 -0.95 -6.92
N ASN A 92 2.18 -2.15 -6.53
CA ASN A 92 2.73 -3.36 -7.11
C ASN A 92 2.40 -3.46 -8.60
N GLU A 93 3.37 -3.88 -9.41
CA GLU A 93 3.20 -4.04 -10.85
C GLU A 93 2.06 -5.03 -11.18
N LYS A 94 1.99 -6.14 -10.45
CA LYS A 94 0.91 -7.13 -10.59
C LYS A 94 -0.48 -6.53 -10.34
N ASP A 95 -0.57 -5.56 -9.43
CA ASP A 95 -1.84 -4.92 -9.08
C ASP A 95 -2.25 -3.99 -10.24
N VAL A 96 -1.31 -3.21 -10.79
CA VAL A 96 -1.53 -2.38 -12.00
C VAL A 96 -2.02 -3.23 -13.17
N ILE A 97 -1.35 -4.36 -13.46
CA ILE A 97 -1.74 -5.27 -14.54
C ILE A 97 -3.16 -5.80 -14.30
N ARG A 98 -3.46 -6.26 -13.08
CA ARG A 98 -4.78 -6.77 -12.70
C ARG A 98 -5.86 -5.70 -12.88
N TYR A 99 -5.65 -4.49 -12.35
CA TYR A 99 -6.63 -3.41 -12.45
C TYR A 99 -6.88 -3.01 -13.90
N ARG A 100 -5.82 -2.89 -14.70
CA ARG A 100 -5.94 -2.57 -16.13
C ARG A 100 -6.83 -3.58 -16.87
N GLN A 101 -6.73 -4.86 -16.54
CA GLN A 101 -7.45 -5.93 -17.24
C GLN A 101 -8.87 -6.15 -16.68
N MET A 102 -9.02 -6.17 -15.36
CA MET A 102 -10.25 -6.63 -14.71
C MET A 102 -11.11 -5.48 -14.15
N TYR A 103 -10.49 -4.34 -13.83
CA TYR A 103 -11.17 -3.22 -13.18
C TYR A 103 -10.75 -1.86 -13.78
N PRO A 104 -11.01 -1.60 -15.07
CA PRO A 104 -10.51 -0.41 -15.77
C PRO A 104 -11.06 0.93 -15.23
N GLY A 105 -12.13 0.88 -14.43
CA GLY A 105 -12.72 2.05 -13.75
C GLY A 105 -12.42 2.13 -12.24
N ILE A 106 -11.53 1.28 -11.71
CA ILE A 106 -11.30 1.21 -10.26
C ILE A 106 -10.65 2.51 -9.72
N GLY A 107 -11.15 2.96 -8.58
CA GLY A 107 -10.48 3.94 -7.74
C GLY A 107 -9.46 3.27 -6.81
N ILE A 108 -8.42 3.98 -6.41
CA ILE A 108 -7.43 3.47 -5.46
C ILE A 108 -7.23 4.52 -4.38
N PHE A 109 -7.57 4.16 -3.14
CA PHE A 109 -7.24 4.95 -1.97
C PHE A 109 -5.85 4.53 -1.47
N PHE A 110 -4.96 5.50 -1.32
CA PHE A 110 -3.66 5.34 -0.69
C PHE A 110 -3.72 5.95 0.70
N TRP A 111 -3.64 5.12 1.73
CA TRP A 111 -3.56 5.59 3.11
C TRP A 111 -2.10 5.51 3.58
N VAL A 112 -1.49 6.67 3.73
CA VAL A 112 -0.10 6.84 4.17
C VAL A 112 -0.09 7.23 5.65
N ASP A 113 0.66 6.48 6.45
CA ASP A 113 0.89 6.78 7.87
C ASP A 113 2.31 6.34 8.28
N TRP A 114 3.30 7.22 8.13
CA TRP A 114 4.73 6.89 8.32
C TRP A 114 5.13 6.65 9.77
N GLN A 115 4.79 5.47 10.29
CA GLN A 115 5.17 5.04 11.63
C GLN A 115 6.62 4.51 11.69
N ASN A 116 7.05 3.75 10.68
CA ASN A 116 8.38 3.14 10.63
C ASN A 116 9.39 4.07 9.95
N ARG A 117 9.77 5.15 10.63
CA ARG A 117 10.53 6.28 10.04
C ARG A 117 12.03 6.05 9.90
N GLU A 118 12.57 4.99 10.47
CA GLU A 118 13.99 4.62 10.37
C GLU A 118 14.18 3.43 9.42
N SER A 119 15.14 3.55 8.50
CA SER A 119 15.52 2.42 7.65
C SER A 119 16.24 1.34 8.46
N LYS A 120 16.04 0.06 8.11
CA LYS A 120 16.81 -1.04 8.69
C LYS A 120 18.31 -0.81 8.47
N GLY A 121 19.10 -0.92 9.54
CA GLY A 121 20.54 -0.64 9.51
C GLY A 121 20.90 0.85 9.50
N ARG A 122 19.92 1.77 9.53
CA ARG A 122 20.11 3.24 9.55
C ARG A 122 20.98 3.78 8.40
N ASN A 123 20.93 3.09 7.26
CA ASN A 123 21.66 3.49 6.05
C ASN A 123 21.07 4.74 5.37
N TYR A 124 19.83 5.10 5.71
CA TYR A 124 19.14 6.28 5.19
C TYR A 124 18.73 7.20 6.34
N LYS A 125 18.70 8.51 6.06
CA LYS A 125 18.19 9.51 7.02
C LYS A 125 16.75 9.16 7.43
N PRO A 126 16.39 9.36 8.71
CA PRO A 126 15.01 9.22 9.15
C PRO A 126 14.09 10.10 8.31
N VAL A 127 12.91 9.58 7.99
CA VAL A 127 11.90 10.31 7.23
C VAL A 127 10.95 11.00 8.21
N GLU A 128 10.60 12.25 7.94
CA GLU A 128 9.62 12.98 8.76
C GLU A 128 8.27 12.28 8.76
N TYR A 129 7.52 12.48 9.86
CA TYR A 129 6.17 11.95 9.93
C TYR A 129 5.29 12.54 8.82
N LYS A 130 4.41 11.69 8.29
CA LYS A 130 3.37 12.09 7.34
C LYS A 130 2.19 11.16 7.50
N TRP A 131 1.03 11.78 7.53
CA TRP A 131 -0.25 11.12 7.51
C TRP A 131 -1.11 11.70 6.39
N GLY A 132 -1.79 10.85 5.64
CA GLY A 132 -2.78 11.30 4.66
C GLY A 132 -3.48 10.17 3.91
N VAL A 133 -4.65 10.50 3.38
CA VAL A 133 -5.42 9.67 2.44
C VAL A 133 -5.41 10.38 1.10
N TYR A 134 -5.05 9.65 0.06
CA TYR A 134 -4.97 10.13 -1.32
C TYR A 134 -5.80 9.22 -2.22
N TYR A 135 -6.24 9.75 -3.35
CA TYR A 135 -7.06 9.04 -4.31
C TYR A 135 -6.53 9.24 -5.73
N ALA A 136 -6.55 8.15 -6.50
CA ALA A 136 -6.41 8.18 -7.95
C ALA A 136 -7.17 7.02 -8.57
N THR A 137 -7.67 7.21 -9.79
CA THR A 137 -8.17 6.13 -10.64
C THR A 137 -7.00 5.35 -11.25
N ILE A 138 -7.24 4.09 -11.63
CA ILE A 138 -6.23 3.33 -12.39
C ILE A 138 -5.83 4.04 -13.70
N ARG A 139 -6.75 4.80 -14.31
CA ARG A 139 -6.48 5.55 -15.54
C ARG A 139 -5.46 6.67 -15.31
N GLU A 140 -5.58 7.41 -14.23
CA GLU A 140 -4.61 8.45 -13.85
C GLU A 140 -3.24 7.84 -13.55
N ILE A 141 -3.21 6.73 -12.80
CA ILE A 141 -1.97 6.00 -12.51
C ILE A 141 -1.29 5.52 -13.79
N LEU A 142 -2.04 4.93 -14.73
CA LEU A 142 -1.50 4.51 -16.03
C LEU A 142 -0.96 5.72 -16.82
N GLY A 143 -1.66 6.86 -16.81
CA GLY A 143 -1.16 8.09 -17.42
C GLY A 143 0.18 8.53 -16.84
N ILE A 144 0.33 8.51 -15.50
CA ILE A 144 1.60 8.83 -14.82
C ILE A 144 2.71 7.86 -15.25
N ILE A 145 2.41 6.56 -15.36
CA ILE A 145 3.37 5.55 -15.82
C ILE A 145 3.78 5.81 -17.28
N ASP A 146 2.82 6.06 -18.15
CA ASP A 146 3.04 6.26 -19.59
C ASP A 146 3.86 7.53 -19.89
N THR A 147 3.76 8.56 -19.04
CA THR A 147 4.65 9.74 -19.13
C THR A 147 6.09 9.49 -18.69
N GLY A 148 6.39 8.36 -18.05
CA GLY A 148 7.70 8.02 -17.49
C GLY A 148 8.02 8.68 -16.14
N LEU A 149 7.05 9.38 -15.53
CA LEU A 149 7.21 9.97 -14.19
C LEU A 149 7.36 8.87 -13.12
N ALA A 150 6.50 7.84 -13.16
CA ALA A 150 6.60 6.69 -12.26
C ALA A 150 7.59 5.65 -12.81
N LYS A 151 8.63 5.35 -12.03
CA LYS A 151 9.65 4.36 -12.39
C LYS A 151 9.38 3.01 -11.71
N LEU A 152 9.60 1.93 -12.45
CA LEU A 152 9.50 0.57 -11.92
C LEU A 152 10.74 0.24 -11.08
N HIS A 153 10.52 -0.17 -9.83
CA HIS A 153 11.55 -0.75 -8.98
C HIS A 153 11.44 -2.27 -9.01
N SER A 154 12.43 -2.96 -9.57
CA SER A 154 12.53 -4.42 -9.54
C SER A 154 13.20 -4.91 -8.25
N TYR A 155 12.65 -5.96 -7.64
CA TYR A 155 13.21 -6.59 -6.45
C TYR A 155 14.17 -7.73 -6.83
N GLN A 156 15.49 -7.47 -6.83
CA GLN A 156 16.53 -8.41 -7.27
C GLN A 156 16.56 -9.72 -6.47
N HIS A 157 16.34 -9.68 -5.15
CA HIS A 157 16.31 -10.87 -4.28
C HIS A 157 15.12 -11.81 -4.49
N ARG A 158 14.26 -11.55 -5.48
CA ARG A 158 13.13 -12.42 -5.87
C ARG A 158 13.30 -12.99 -7.28
N GLN A 159 14.49 -12.85 -7.86
CA GLN A 159 14.83 -13.32 -9.21
C GLN A 159 15.82 -14.49 -9.23
N ASP A 160 16.45 -14.86 -8.11
CA ASP A 160 17.47 -15.92 -8.07
C ASP A 160 16.90 -17.32 -7.81
N SER A 161 16.96 -18.14 -8.85
CA SER A 161 16.41 -19.50 -8.97
C SER A 161 17.04 -20.56 -8.05
N ALA A 162 18.16 -20.27 -7.38
CA ALA A 162 18.88 -21.24 -6.56
C ALA A 162 18.36 -21.33 -5.11
N GLU A 163 17.85 -20.23 -4.54
CA GLU A 163 17.16 -20.25 -3.24
C GLU A 163 15.73 -20.84 -3.33
N HIS A 164 15.12 -20.74 -4.50
CA HIS A 164 13.76 -21.20 -4.80
C HIS A 164 13.56 -22.71 -4.57
N ALA A 165 14.59 -23.52 -4.87
CA ALA A 165 14.55 -24.98 -4.68
C ALA A 165 14.62 -25.40 -3.21
N THR A 166 15.28 -24.60 -2.36
CA THR A 166 15.44 -24.86 -0.93
C THR A 166 14.21 -24.42 -0.13
N ARG A 167 13.48 -23.41 -0.63
CA ARG A 167 12.29 -22.81 0.00
C ARG A 167 11.01 -23.61 -0.21
N ASN A 168 10.82 -24.19 -1.39
CA ASN A 168 9.71 -25.12 -1.65
C ASN A 168 9.73 -26.35 -0.74
N LYS A 169 10.92 -26.82 -0.33
CA LYS A 169 11.07 -27.92 0.64
C LYS A 169 10.63 -27.56 2.06
N ARG A 170 10.43 -26.27 2.37
CA ARG A 170 9.97 -25.76 3.69
C ARG A 170 8.53 -25.24 3.66
N GLY A 171 7.79 -25.45 2.58
CA GLY A 171 6.39 -25.01 2.47
C GLY A 171 6.20 -23.50 2.27
N MET A 172 7.27 -22.76 1.93
CA MET A 172 7.21 -21.34 1.58
C MET A 172 7.07 -21.21 0.07
N ASN A 173 5.95 -20.65 -0.40
CA ASN A 173 5.60 -20.49 -1.81
C ASN A 173 5.65 -19.01 -2.23
N ASP A 174 6.46 -18.72 -3.25
CA ASP A 174 6.61 -17.38 -3.86
C ASP A 174 5.44 -16.98 -4.77
N ASP A 175 4.42 -17.84 -4.89
CA ASP A 175 3.20 -17.62 -5.67
C ASP A 175 2.40 -16.43 -5.13
N GLY A 176 2.61 -15.28 -5.78
CA GLY A 176 1.89 -14.03 -5.53
C GLY A 176 2.74 -12.90 -4.98
N ASN A 177 4.06 -13.05 -4.83
CA ASN A 177 4.94 -11.94 -4.46
C ASN A 177 5.15 -10.98 -5.65
N ALA A 178 5.10 -9.67 -5.40
CA ALA A 178 5.34 -8.67 -6.45
C ALA A 178 6.81 -8.73 -6.92
N LYS A 179 7.01 -8.84 -8.24
CA LYS A 179 8.33 -8.84 -8.90
C LYS A 179 8.91 -7.43 -9.06
N GLY A 180 8.03 -6.43 -9.06
CA GLY A 180 8.38 -5.03 -8.98
C GLY A 180 7.20 -4.18 -8.51
N SER A 181 7.50 -2.94 -8.17
CA SER A 181 6.51 -1.93 -7.82
C SER A 181 6.85 -0.60 -8.47
N TYR A 182 5.83 0.09 -8.98
CA TYR A 182 5.96 1.47 -9.42
C TYR A 182 6.14 2.37 -8.20
N VAL A 183 7.11 3.28 -8.27
CA VAL A 183 7.33 4.30 -7.25
C VAL A 183 6.61 5.58 -7.68
N LEU A 184 5.70 6.03 -6.82
CA LEU A 184 4.80 7.16 -7.06
C LEU A 184 5.01 8.23 -5.99
N SER A 185 4.63 9.48 -6.30
CA SER A 185 4.57 10.57 -5.32
C SER A 185 3.14 10.93 -5.00
N VAL A 186 2.83 11.18 -3.73
CA VAL A 186 1.52 11.69 -3.31
C VAL A 186 1.19 13.06 -3.91
N GLU A 187 2.20 13.79 -4.38
CA GLU A 187 2.05 15.10 -5.02
C GLU A 187 1.47 15.01 -6.44
N TRP A 188 1.37 13.80 -7.00
CA TRP A 188 0.86 13.56 -8.35
C TRP A 188 -0.61 13.16 -8.38
N ILE A 189 -1.24 12.99 -7.22
CA ILE A 189 -2.58 12.44 -7.07
C ILE A 189 -3.42 13.28 -6.10
N THR A 190 -4.74 13.05 -6.10
CA THR A 190 -5.69 13.89 -5.37
C THR A 190 -5.57 13.66 -3.86
N PRO A 191 -5.26 14.69 -3.05
CA PRO A 191 -5.36 14.59 -1.59
C PRO A 191 -6.83 14.57 -1.16
N ILE A 192 -7.18 13.63 -0.29
CA ILE A 192 -8.53 13.52 0.30
C ILE A 192 -8.52 14.04 1.73
N LEU A 193 -7.59 13.54 2.56
CA LEU A 193 -7.37 14.00 3.93
C LEU A 193 -5.87 14.05 4.19
N PHE A 194 -5.44 14.99 5.03
CA PHE A 194 -4.07 15.05 5.51
C PHE A 194 -4.03 15.74 6.87
N SER A 195 -3.06 15.33 7.69
CA SER A 195 -2.89 15.84 9.04
C SER A 195 -1.42 15.90 9.40
N LYS A 196 -1.07 16.80 10.32
CA LYS A 196 0.30 16.93 10.85
C LYS A 196 0.62 15.80 11.84
N ASP A 197 -0.41 15.27 12.49
CA ASP A 197 -0.38 14.17 13.46
C ASP A 197 -1.37 13.08 13.03
N ASP A 198 -1.31 11.86 13.57
CA ASP A 198 -2.30 10.81 13.27
C ASP A 198 -3.66 11.21 13.86
N PRO A 199 -4.69 11.52 13.06
CA PRO A 199 -6.01 11.90 13.59
C PRO A 199 -6.82 10.68 14.06
N TRP A 200 -6.30 9.46 13.88
CA TRP A 200 -6.98 8.21 14.24
C TRP A 200 -6.46 7.62 15.56
N VAL A 201 -5.71 8.41 16.33
CA VAL A 201 -5.09 8.07 17.62
C VAL A 201 -5.48 9.12 18.65
#